data_AF-A0A950KYQ8-F1
#
_entry.id   AF-A0A950KYQ8-F1
#
_cell.length_a   1.000
_cell.length_b   1.000
_cell.length_c   1.000
_cell.angle_alpha   90.00
_cell.angle_beta   90.00
_cell.angle_gamma   90.00
#
_symmetry.space_group_name_H-M   'P 1'
#
loop_
_entity.id
_entity.type
_entity.pdbx_description
1 polymer ?
#
loop_
_entity_poly.entity_id
_entity_poly.type
_entity_poly.pdbx_seq_one_letter_code
_entity_poly.pdbx_strand_id
1 'polypeptide(L)'
;IAIALVTIATGGGALGVAGFAANHLDIAPQYAGILMGLSNTFAQLPGIVGVALTGFIVKLTHSFAGAFYLIAVIYMAGMACYLTMGSGKRRL
;
A
#
# COMPACT_ATOMS: atom_id res chain seq x y z
N ILE A 1 -13.21 -9.95 -18.79
CA ILE A 1 -12.85 -10.47 -17.44
C ILE A 1 -11.63 -9.75 -16.87
N ALA A 2 -10.47 -9.76 -17.54
CA ALA A 2 -9.26 -9.09 -17.04
C ALA A 2 -9.45 -7.59 -16.71
N ILE A 3 -10.07 -6.82 -17.60
CA ILE A 3 -10.33 -5.39 -17.37
C ILE A 3 -11.21 -5.17 -16.13
N ALA A 4 -12.29 -5.96 -15.98
CA ALA A 4 -13.18 -5.85 -14.82
C ALA A 4 -12.46 -6.15 -13.50
N LEU A 5 -11.59 -7.17 -13.47
CA LEU A 5 -10.78 -7.51 -12.29
C LEU A 5 -9.81 -6.38 -11.94
N VAL A 6 -9.14 -5.80 -12.93
CA VAL A 6 -8.23 -4.66 -12.72
C VAL A 6 -8.99 -3.43 -12.23
N THR A 7 -10.18 -3.15 -12.77
CA THR A 7 -11.00 -2.03 -12.31
C THR A 7 -11.42 -2.20 -10.85
N ILE A 8 -11.87 -3.39 -10.45
CA ILE A 8 -12.25 -3.67 -9.06
C ILE A 8 -11.03 -3.56 -8.14
N ALA A 9 -9.89 -4.11 -8.55
CA ALA A 9 -8.66 -4.05 -7.76
C ALA A 9 -8.19 -2.60 -7.55
N THR A 10 -8.13 -1.80 -8.61
CA THR A 10 -7.71 -0.39 -8.53
C THR A 10 -8.72 0.46 -7.76
N GLY A 11 -10.02 0.21 -7.94
CA GLY A 11 -11.08 0.88 -7.19
C GLY A 11 -11.00 0.58 -5.68
N GLY A 12 -10.78 -0.68 -5.30
CA GLY A 12 -10.53 -1.06 -3.91
C GLY A 12 -9.27 -0.42 -3.34
N GLY A 13 -8.20 -0.33 -4.14
CA GLY A 13 -6.98 0.39 -3.77
C GLY A 13 -7.22 1.87 -3.50
N ALA A 14 -8.04 2.54 -4.33
CA ALA A 14 -8.39 3.94 -4.16
C ALA A 14 -9.18 4.19 -2.85
N LEU A 15 -10.09 3.28 -2.49
CA LEU A 15 -10.80 3.34 -1.21
C LEU A 15 -9.84 3.20 0.00
N GLY A 16 -8.84 2.32 -0.11
CA GLY A 16 -7.80 2.17 0.91
C GLY A 16 -6.99 3.45 1.12
N VAL A 17 -6.58 4.11 0.03
CA VAL A 17 -5.84 5.39 0.08
C VAL A 17 -6.70 6.51 0.67
N ALA A 18 -7.99 6.56 0.32
CA ALA A 18 -8.93 7.53 0.89
C ALA A 18 -9.07 7.35 2.41
N GLY A 19 -9.20 6.11 2.89
CA GLY A 19 -9.24 5.80 4.32
C GLY A 19 -7.94 6.15 5.05
N PHE A 20 -6.79 5.89 4.43
CA PHE A 20 -5.48 6.26 4.97
C PHE A 20 -5.32 7.79 5.10
N ALA A 21 -5.73 8.56 4.09
CA ALA A 21 -5.66 10.02 4.11
C ALA A 21 -6.57 10.62 5.19
N ALA A 22 -7.80 10.11 5.32
CA ALA A 22 -8.72 10.51 6.39
C ALA A 22 -8.14 10.20 7.79
N ASN A 23 -7.51 9.03 7.95
CA ASN A 23 -6.90 8.63 9.23
C ASN A 23 -5.79 9.58 9.70
N HIS A 24 -5.03 10.21 8.78
CA HIS A 24 -4.02 11.21 9.15
C HIS A 24 -4.65 12.49 9.72
N LEU A 25 -5.77 12.92 9.14
CA LEU A 25 -6.54 14.09 9.60
C LEU A 25 -7.25 13.81 10.92
N ASP A 26 -7.72 12.58 11.13
CA ASP A 26 -8.39 12.17 12.37
C ASP A 26 -7.41 12.04 13.54
N ILE A 27 -6.19 11.56 13.30
CA ILE A 27 -5.17 11.36 14.34
C ILE A 27 -4.48 12.68 14.71
N ALA A 28 -4.12 13.52 13.75
CA ALA A 28 -3.31 14.71 14.00
C ALA A 28 -3.62 15.86 13.03
N PRO A 29 -4.73 16.59 13.19
CA PRO A 29 -5.16 17.61 12.23
C PRO A 29 -4.16 18.76 12.04
N GLN A 30 -3.37 19.10 13.07
CA GLN A 30 -2.37 20.17 13.01
C GLN A 30 -1.03 19.74 12.37
N TYR A 31 -0.72 18.44 12.36
CA TYR A 31 0.53 17.88 11.82
C TYR A 31 0.32 16.91 10.64
N ALA A 32 -0.93 16.74 10.17
CA ALA A 32 -1.30 15.77 9.15
C ALA A 32 -0.44 15.89 7.88
N GLY A 33 -0.10 17.12 7.45
CA GLY A 33 0.76 17.35 6.29
C GLY A 33 2.19 16.83 6.47
N ILE A 34 2.77 16.98 7.66
CA ILE A 34 4.13 16.50 7.97
C ILE A 34 4.12 14.97 8.07
N LEU A 35 3.12 14.39 8.77
CA LEU A 35 2.98 12.93 8.85
C LEU A 35 2.76 12.32 7.45
N MET A 36 1.92 12.92 6.61
CA MET A 36 1.68 12.44 5.26
C MET A 36 2.94 12.50 4.38
N GLY A 37 3.72 13.59 4.47
CA GLY A 37 4.99 13.72 3.76
C GLY A 37 6.05 12.70 4.21
N LEU A 38 6.15 12.49 5.52
CA LEU A 38 7.04 11.48 6.09
C LEU A 38 6.65 10.06 5.64
N SER A 39 5.37 9.71 5.76
CA SER A 39 4.82 8.43 5.31
C SER A 39 5.08 8.18 3.83
N ASN A 40 4.89 9.19 2.97
CA ASN A 40 5.16 9.08 1.53
C ASN A 40 6.65 8.84 1.23
N THR A 41 7.54 9.43 2.04
CA THR A 41 8.99 9.23 1.91
C THR A 41 9.38 7.80 2.24
N PHE A 42 8.88 7.27 3.36
CA PHE A 42 9.09 5.86 3.72
C PHE A 42 8.44 4.89 2.73
N ALA A 43 7.29 5.25 2.14
CA ALA A 43 6.62 4.44 1.13
C ALA A 43 7.43 4.31 -0.18
N GLN A 44 8.31 5.27 -0.49
CA GLN A 44 9.15 5.22 -1.68
C GLN A 44 10.24 4.13 -1.60
N LEU A 45 10.74 3.81 -0.39
CA LEU A 45 11.81 2.83 -0.21
C LEU A 45 11.40 1.41 -0.65
N PRO A 46 10.25 0.86 -0.22
CA PRO A 46 9.71 -0.39 -0.76
C PRO A 46 9.47 -0.34 -2.26
N GLY A 47 9.12 0.82 -2.83
CA GLY A 47 8.94 0.98 -4.28
C GLY A 47 10.23 0.70 -5.05
N ILE A 48 11.34 1.31 -4.62
CA ILE A 48 12.65 1.11 -5.25
C ILE A 48 13.10 -0.35 -5.11
N VAL A 49 13.04 -0.90 -3.90
CA VAL A 49 13.46 -2.29 -3.62
C VAL A 49 12.55 -3.29 -4.34
N GLY A 50 11.24 -3.04 -4.36
CA GLY A 50 10.23 -3.90 -4.97
C GLY A 50 10.39 -3.99 -6.49
N VAL A 51 10.75 -2.89 -7.17
CA VAL A 51 11.04 -2.91 -8.61
C VAL A 51 12.29 -3.74 -8.90
N ALA A 52 13.36 -3.57 -8.13
CA ALA A 52 14.58 -4.36 -8.30
C ALA A 52 14.34 -5.87 -8.06
N LEU A 53 13.61 -6.22 -7.01
CA LEU A 53 13.24 -7.60 -6.69
C LEU A 53 12.33 -8.21 -7.78
N THR A 54 11.35 -7.45 -8.26
CA THR A 54 10.47 -7.88 -9.35
C THR A 54 11.27 -8.17 -10.61
N GLY A 55 12.20 -7.27 -10.98
CA GLY A 55 13.09 -7.47 -12.12
C GLY A 55 13.95 -8.74 -11.99
N PHE A 56 14.46 -9.01 -10.78
CA PHE A 56 15.23 -10.22 -10.50
C PHE A 56 14.37 -11.50 -10.62
N ILE A 57 13.17 -11.50 -10.05
CA ILE A 57 12.23 -12.64 -10.10
C ILE A 57 11.83 -12.94 -11.55
N VAL A 58 11.50 -11.92 -12.33
CA VAL A 58 11.11 -12.08 -13.74
C VAL A 58 12.28 -12.61 -14.56
N LYS A 59 13.52 -12.18 -14.29
CA LYS A 59 14.71 -12.67 -14.97
C LYS A 59 14.98 -14.16 -14.71
N LEU A 60 14.70 -14.64 -13.50
CA LEU A 60 14.89 -16.05 -13.12
C LEU A 60 13.77 -16.95 -13.64
N THR A 61 12.51 -16.53 -13.49
CA THR A 61 11.34 -17.38 -13.74
C THR A 61 10.77 -17.19 -15.15
N HIS A 62 11.26 -16.19 -15.90
CA HIS A 62 10.72 -15.76 -17.21
C HIS A 62 9.21 -15.43 -17.19
N SER A 63 8.65 -15.15 -16.01
CA SER A 63 7.22 -14.95 -15.78
C SER A 63 6.97 -13.94 -14.68
N PHE A 64 5.93 -13.11 -14.86
CA PHE A 64 5.46 -12.13 -13.88
C PHE A 64 4.62 -12.77 -12.76
N ALA A 65 4.22 -14.03 -12.89
CA ALA A 65 3.40 -14.70 -11.88
C ALA A 65 4.05 -14.67 -10.49
N GLY A 66 5.36 -14.93 -10.40
CA GLY A 66 6.09 -14.89 -9.13
C GLY A 66 6.07 -13.49 -8.47
N ALA A 67 6.16 -12.43 -9.28
CA ALA A 67 6.06 -11.06 -8.78
C ALA A 67 4.65 -10.74 -8.29
N PHE A 68 3.61 -11.18 -9.01
CA PHE A 68 2.22 -10.99 -8.57
C PHE A 68 1.92 -11.70 -7.24
N TYR A 69 2.43 -12.92 -7.04
CA TYR A 69 2.29 -13.62 -5.76
C TYR A 69 3.03 -12.91 -4.62
N LEU A 70 4.25 -12.41 -4.86
CA LEU A 70 4.99 -11.63 -3.87
C LEU A 70 4.23 -10.36 -3.47
N ILE A 71 3.71 -9.63 -4.47
CA ILE A 71 2.90 -8.42 -4.24
C ILE A 71 1.66 -8.78 -3.41
N ALA A 72 0.94 -9.85 -3.76
CA ALA A 72 -0.25 -10.28 -3.03
C ALA A 72 0.05 -10.57 -1.54
N VAL A 73 1.17 -11.24 -1.24
CA VAL A 73 1.59 -11.51 0.16
C VAL A 73 1.89 -10.22 0.91
N ILE A 74 2.61 -9.27 0.28
CA ILE A 74 2.92 -7.97 0.88
C ILE A 74 1.64 -7.17 1.17
N TYR A 75 0.70 -7.14 0.22
CA TYR A 75 -0.59 -6.46 0.40
C TYR A 75 -1.42 -7.08 1.52
N MET A 76 -1.49 -8.42 1.62
CA MET A 76 -2.22 -9.08 2.71
C MET A 76 -1.57 -8.83 4.07
N ALA A 77 -0.24 -8.88 4.16
CA ALA A 77 0.48 -8.54 5.39
C ALA A 77 0.26 -7.08 5.80
N GLY A 78 0.31 -6.15 4.84
CA GLY A 78 0.02 -4.75 5.05
C GLY A 78 -1.42 -4.52 5.54
N MET A 79 -2.40 -5.19 4.93
CA MET A 79 -3.79 -5.15 5.36
C MET A 79 -3.96 -5.67 6.80
N ALA A 80 -3.37 -6.81 7.13
CA ALA A 80 -3.44 -7.37 8.49
C ALA A 80 -2.80 -6.44 9.54
N CYS A 81 -1.66 -5.83 9.20
CA CYS A 81 -0.99 -4.83 10.03
C CYS A 81 -1.90 -3.60 10.23
N TYR A 82 -2.50 -3.08 9.15
CA TYR A 82 -3.39 -1.92 9.23
C TYR A 82 -4.65 -2.21 10.06
N LEU A 83 -5.24 -3.40 9.93
CA LEU A 83 -6.43 -3.78 10.71
C LEU A 83 -6.15 -3.98 12.20
N THR A 84 -4.93 -4.40 12.56
CA THR A 84 -4.56 -4.66 13.97
C THR A 84 -4.00 -3.42 14.67
N MET A 85 -3.27 -2.57 13.95
CA MET A 85 -2.58 -1.41 14.51
C MET A 85 -3.27 -0.07 14.21
N GLY A 86 -4.14 -0.03 13.20
CA GLY A 86 -4.89 1.17 12.84
C GLY A 86 -5.90 1.55 13.92
N SER A 87 -5.94 2.84 14.29
CA SER A 87 -6.92 3.38 15.23
C SER A 87 -7.49 4.68 14.68
N GLY A 88 -8.81 4.71 14.45
CA GLY A 88 -9.55 5.91 14.02
C GLY A 88 -10.04 6.78 15.19
N LYS A 89 -9.54 6.57 16.42
CA LYS A 89 -9.92 7.41 17.55
C LYS A 89 -9.22 8.76 17.45
N ARG A 90 -10.00 9.82 17.21
CA ARG A 90 -9.59 11.21 17.42
C ARG A 90 -9.04 11.36 18.84
N ARG A 91 -7.72 11.44 19.00
CA ARG A 91 -7.12 11.88 20.25
C ARG A 91 -7.04 13.40 20.17
N LEU A 92 -7.91 14.05 20.96
CA LEU A 92 -7.98 15.50 21.15
C LEU A 92 -6.59 16.08 21.42
#